data_AF-A0A4J2A158-F1
#
_entry.id   AF-A0A4J2A158-F1
#
_cell.length_a   1.000
_cell.length_b   1.000
_cell.length_c   1.000
_cell.angle_alpha   90.00
_cell.angle_beta   90.00
_cell.angle_gamma   90.00
#
_symmetry.space_group_name_H-M   'P 1'
#
loop_
_entity.id
_entity.type
_entity.pdbx_description
1 polymer ?
#
loop_
_entity_poly.entity_id
_entity_poly.type
_entity_poly.pdbx_seq_one_letter_code
_entity_poly.pdbx_strand_id
1 'polypeptide(L)'
;MFVGMFKARVESHEIILDVKALMPWISAICLLIGFISMFLTFNFLKKSRKFHSLYQEEMDDALNETYYVQMYRNLEFGTIAFNITGVVIPLAIFISLSEVIILHTNPQTFFLSFLLFVVFLVAQKSLFKTIAIVRQFDLEFFSTPKDVLNYINSYDEGERQANLEQSFRILFQLHQYVLPALYIFLIILSFLTGEIQLLAFLLVGAIHVYINVMQLPMVKRYFK
;
A
#
# COMPACT_ATOMS: atom_id res chain seq x y z
N MET A 1 -11.45 26.73 22.93
CA MET A 1 -11.91 28.09 22.60
C MET A 1 -11.73 28.42 21.12
N PHE A 2 -10.54 28.22 20.53
CA PHE A 2 -10.29 28.47 19.09
C PHE A 2 -11.17 27.64 18.12
N VAL A 3 -11.29 26.32 18.31
CA VAL A 3 -12.09 25.44 17.43
C VAL A 3 -13.58 25.85 17.40
N GLY A 4 -14.14 26.27 18.54
CA GLY A 4 -15.55 26.71 18.63
C GLY A 4 -15.82 28.04 17.94
N MET A 5 -14.87 28.98 17.96
CA MET A 5 -14.98 30.28 17.30
C MET A 5 -14.94 30.15 15.77
N PHE A 6 -14.14 29.22 15.26
CA PHE A 6 -14.07 28.94 13.82
C PHE A 6 -15.19 28.03 13.32
N LYS A 7 -15.67 27.08 14.13
CA LYS A 7 -16.87 26.27 13.84
C LYS A 7 -18.08 27.16 13.53
N ALA A 8 -18.33 28.17 14.37
CA ALA A 8 -19.40 29.15 14.14
C ALA A 8 -19.24 29.94 12.82
N ARG A 9 -18.01 30.14 12.34
CA ARG A 9 -17.73 30.83 11.07
C ARG A 9 -17.79 29.91 9.85
N VAL A 10 -17.55 28.61 10.00
CA VAL A 10 -17.76 27.62 8.92
C VAL A 10 -19.25 27.29 8.78
N GLU A 11 -19.95 27.14 9.91
CA GLU A 11 -21.42 27.01 9.96
C GLU A 11 -22.12 28.22 9.34
N SER A 12 -21.60 29.43 9.53
CA SER A 12 -22.16 30.64 8.91
C SER A 12 -21.97 30.74 7.39
N HIS A 13 -21.14 29.87 6.79
CA HIS A 13 -20.92 29.80 5.34
C HIS A 13 -21.48 28.51 4.72
N GLU A 14 -22.20 27.67 5.49
CA GLU A 14 -22.78 26.38 5.07
C GLU A 14 -21.77 25.36 4.47
N ILE A 15 -20.45 25.56 4.66
CA ILE A 15 -19.42 24.66 4.13
C ILE A 15 -19.15 23.51 5.13
N ILE A 16 -20.17 22.71 5.44
CA ILE A 16 -20.01 21.50 6.24
C ILE A 16 -20.03 20.30 5.30
N LEU A 17 -18.93 19.56 5.26
CA LEU A 17 -18.81 18.38 4.42
C LEU A 17 -19.58 17.21 5.06
N ASP A 18 -20.69 16.79 4.46
CA ASP A 18 -21.37 15.58 4.90
C ASP A 18 -20.59 14.34 4.44
N VAL A 19 -19.86 13.74 5.38
CA VAL A 19 -19.08 12.52 5.15
C VAL A 19 -19.96 11.40 4.62
N LYS A 20 -21.24 11.33 5.04
CA LYS A 20 -22.17 10.29 4.61
C LYS A 20 -22.45 10.34 3.12
N ALA A 21 -22.59 11.55 2.57
CA ALA A 21 -22.79 11.75 1.14
C ALA A 21 -21.57 11.32 0.30
N LEU A 22 -20.36 11.34 0.89
CA LEU A 22 -19.13 10.97 0.20
C LEU A 22 -18.78 9.48 0.28
N MET A 23 -19.25 8.76 1.31
CA MET A 23 -18.86 7.34 1.49
C MET A 23 -19.07 6.50 0.22
N PRO A 24 -20.24 6.54 -0.47
CA PRO A 24 -20.47 5.73 -1.67
C PRO A 24 -19.51 6.06 -2.82
N TRP A 25 -19.13 7.32 -2.95
CA TRP A 25 -18.17 7.74 -3.97
C TRP A 25 -16.76 7.23 -3.65
N ILE A 26 -16.36 7.33 -2.38
CA ILE A 26 -15.04 6.88 -1.92
C ILE A 26 -14.94 5.36 -2.09
N SER A 27 -15.94 4.58 -1.67
CA SER A 27 -15.91 3.12 -1.82
C SER A 27 -15.91 2.69 -3.28
N ALA A 28 -16.68 3.35 -4.16
CA ALA A 28 -16.68 3.09 -5.60
C ALA A 28 -15.32 3.38 -6.24
N ILE A 29 -14.67 4.49 -5.86
CA ILE A 29 -13.31 4.84 -6.32
C ILE A 29 -12.31 3.80 -5.82
N CYS A 30 -12.36 3.41 -4.54
CA CYS A 30 -11.50 2.36 -4.00
C CYS A 30 -11.71 1.04 -4.75
N LEU A 31 -12.96 0.64 -5.00
CA LEU A 31 -13.26 -0.57 -5.76
C LEU A 31 -12.68 -0.52 -7.18
N LEU A 32 -12.81 0.61 -7.88
CA LEU A 32 -12.25 0.81 -9.22
C LEU A 32 -10.72 0.72 -9.22
N ILE A 33 -10.06 1.40 -8.28
CA ILE A 33 -8.59 1.35 -8.14
C ILE A 33 -8.15 -0.08 -7.79
N GLY A 34 -8.87 -0.76 -6.90
CA GLY A 34 -8.65 -2.15 -6.55
C GLY A 34 -8.74 -3.05 -7.78
N PHE A 35 -9.76 -2.88 -8.61
CA PHE A 35 -9.95 -3.67 -9.84
C PHE A 35 -8.83 -3.43 -10.86
N ILE A 36 -8.46 -2.17 -11.11
CA ILE A 36 -7.38 -1.81 -12.05
C ILE A 36 -6.05 -2.36 -11.56
N SER A 37 -5.70 -2.13 -10.28
CA SER A 37 -4.44 -2.61 -9.70
C SER A 37 -4.36 -4.15 -9.66
N MET A 38 -5.49 -4.83 -9.43
CA MET A 38 -5.57 -6.29 -9.54
C MET A 38 -5.27 -6.78 -10.95
N PHE A 39 -5.88 -6.17 -11.96
CA PHE A 39 -5.63 -6.52 -13.35
C PHE A 39 -4.17 -6.29 -13.74
N LEU A 40 -3.59 -5.16 -13.34
CA LEU A 40 -2.18 -4.86 -13.55
C LEU A 40 -1.27 -5.89 -12.88
N THR A 41 -1.58 -6.30 -11.64
CA THR A 41 -0.85 -7.35 -10.92
C THR A 41 -0.76 -8.63 -11.76
N PHE A 42 -1.90 -9.18 -12.20
CA PHE A 42 -1.90 -10.40 -13.01
C PHE A 42 -1.16 -10.22 -14.34
N ASN A 43 -1.33 -9.08 -15.00
CA ASN A 43 -0.66 -8.78 -16.26
C ASN A 43 0.87 -8.77 -16.12
N PHE A 44 1.38 -8.06 -15.11
CA PHE A 44 2.81 -7.98 -14.83
C PHE A 44 3.39 -9.33 -14.40
N LEU A 45 2.71 -10.08 -13.54
CA LEU A 45 3.17 -11.42 -13.16
C LEU A 45 3.19 -12.39 -14.34
N LYS A 46 2.18 -12.32 -15.24
CA LYS A 46 2.17 -13.11 -16.47
C LYS A 46 3.33 -12.73 -17.38
N LYS A 47 3.61 -11.44 -17.57
CA LYS A 47 4.76 -10.96 -18.35
C LYS A 47 6.09 -11.42 -17.74
N SER A 48 6.25 -11.30 -16.42
CA SER A 48 7.46 -11.75 -15.73
C SER A 48 7.73 -13.24 -15.98
N ARG A 49 6.74 -14.11 -15.81
CA ARG A 49 6.86 -15.55 -16.10
C ARG A 49 7.15 -15.85 -17.58
N LYS A 50 6.56 -15.07 -18.49
CA LYS A 50 6.84 -15.20 -19.94
C LYS A 50 8.30 -14.86 -20.25
N PHE A 51 8.82 -13.76 -19.71
CA PHE A 51 10.22 -13.38 -19.91
C PHE A 51 11.18 -14.35 -19.23
N HIS A 52 10.78 -14.98 -18.11
CA HIS A 52 11.55 -16.05 -17.50
C HIS A 52 11.72 -17.26 -18.42
N SER A 53 10.66 -17.72 -19.11
CA SER A 53 10.81 -18.85 -20.05
C SER A 53 11.68 -18.47 -21.25
N LEU A 54 11.49 -17.26 -21.80
CA LEU A 54 12.30 -16.77 -22.91
C LEU A 54 13.79 -16.66 -22.52
N TYR A 55 14.07 -16.16 -21.32
CA TYR A 55 15.42 -16.09 -20.76
C TYR A 55 16.09 -17.47 -20.66
N GLN A 56 15.33 -18.53 -20.35
CA GLN A 56 15.87 -19.89 -20.26
C GLN A 56 16.18 -20.53 -21.62
N GLU A 57 15.45 -20.14 -22.66
CA GLU A 57 15.56 -20.72 -24.01
C GLU A 57 16.53 -19.95 -24.91
N GLU A 58 16.81 -18.68 -24.60
CA GLU A 58 17.57 -17.77 -25.45
C GLU A 58 19.09 -17.93 -25.31
N MET A 59 19.77 -18.21 -26.42
CA MET A 59 21.23 -18.37 -26.47
C MET A 59 21.98 -17.10 -26.89
N ASP A 60 21.28 -16.10 -27.43
CA ASP A 60 21.87 -14.80 -27.76
C ASP A 60 22.03 -13.96 -26.49
N ASP A 61 23.28 -13.66 -26.11
CA ASP A 61 23.62 -12.95 -24.87
C ASP A 61 22.94 -11.58 -24.74
N ALA A 62 22.82 -10.81 -25.82
CA ALA A 62 22.24 -9.46 -25.79
C ALA A 62 20.72 -9.50 -25.61
N LEU A 63 20.07 -10.47 -26.26
CA LEU A 63 18.63 -10.69 -26.13
C LEU A 63 18.30 -11.30 -24.76
N ASN A 64 19.16 -12.19 -24.26
CA ASN A 64 19.08 -12.81 -22.96
C ASN A 64 19.14 -11.76 -21.83
N GLU A 65 20.10 -10.82 -21.86
CA GLU A 65 20.18 -9.71 -20.90
C GLU A 65 18.92 -8.84 -20.92
N THR A 66 18.38 -8.57 -22.11
CA THR A 66 17.14 -7.80 -22.26
C THR A 66 15.95 -8.52 -21.59
N TYR A 67 15.85 -9.85 -21.74
CA TYR A 67 14.81 -10.63 -21.08
C TYR A 67 15.00 -10.70 -19.57
N TYR A 68 16.24 -10.81 -19.09
CA TYR A 68 16.56 -10.75 -17.66
C TYR A 68 16.02 -9.47 -17.02
N VAL A 69 16.33 -8.31 -17.61
CA VAL A 69 15.85 -7.00 -17.12
C VAL A 69 14.33 -6.91 -17.16
N GLN A 70 13.70 -7.36 -18.25
CA GLN A 70 12.24 -7.32 -18.37
C GLN A 70 11.55 -8.27 -17.38
N MET A 71 12.11 -9.45 -17.13
CA MET A 71 11.58 -10.43 -16.19
C MET A 71 11.49 -9.83 -14.78
N TYR A 72 12.58 -9.28 -14.25
CA TYR A 72 12.61 -8.68 -12.92
C TYR A 72 11.83 -7.38 -12.84
N ARG A 73 11.91 -6.50 -13.85
CA ARG A 73 11.12 -5.27 -13.87
C ARG A 73 9.61 -5.53 -13.81
N ASN A 74 9.13 -6.51 -14.58
CA ASN A 74 7.71 -6.90 -14.50
C ASN A 74 7.37 -7.55 -13.15
N LEU A 75 8.28 -8.30 -12.52
CA LEU A 75 8.06 -8.84 -11.18
C LEU A 75 7.89 -7.72 -10.14
N GLU A 76 8.79 -6.73 -10.14
CA GLU A 76 8.74 -5.59 -9.22
C GLU A 76 7.49 -4.73 -9.44
N PHE A 77 7.12 -4.42 -10.69
CA PHE A 77 5.86 -3.72 -10.98
C PHE A 77 4.62 -4.52 -10.58
N GLY A 78 4.64 -5.85 -10.76
CA GLY A 78 3.57 -6.72 -10.30
C GLY A 78 3.44 -6.71 -8.77
N THR A 79 4.57 -6.70 -8.06
CA THR A 79 4.63 -6.63 -6.59
C THR A 79 4.11 -5.29 -6.06
N ILE A 80 4.50 -4.17 -6.69
CA ILE A 80 4.00 -2.83 -6.34
C ILE A 80 2.49 -2.74 -6.57
N ALA A 81 2.00 -3.19 -7.73
CA ALA A 81 0.57 -3.21 -8.03
C ALA A 81 -0.19 -4.07 -7.00
N PHE A 82 0.35 -5.24 -6.64
CA PHE A 82 -0.23 -6.12 -5.64
C PHE A 82 -0.32 -5.46 -4.26
N ASN A 83 0.74 -4.78 -3.82
CA ASN A 83 0.76 -4.07 -2.55
C ASN A 83 -0.29 -2.95 -2.50
N ILE A 84 -0.47 -2.20 -3.60
CA ILE A 84 -1.54 -1.20 -3.72
C ILE A 84 -2.91 -1.88 -3.60
N THR A 85 -3.13 -2.97 -4.34
CA THR A 85 -4.36 -3.76 -4.29
C THR A 85 -4.67 -4.26 -2.86
N GLY A 86 -3.65 -4.73 -2.15
CA GLY A 86 -3.78 -5.23 -0.77
C GLY A 86 -4.16 -4.19 0.26
N VAL A 87 -3.92 -2.90 -0.01
CA VAL A 87 -4.38 -1.79 0.85
C VAL A 87 -5.79 -1.34 0.45
N VAL A 88 -6.04 -1.18 -0.85
CA VAL A 88 -7.26 -0.56 -1.36
C VAL A 88 -8.48 -1.47 -1.22
N ILE A 89 -8.33 -2.79 -1.38
CA ILE A 89 -9.46 -3.73 -1.28
C ILE A 89 -10.04 -3.81 0.14
N PRO A 90 -9.24 -4.04 1.20
CA PRO A 90 -9.77 -4.02 2.56
C PRO A 90 -10.43 -2.69 2.92
N LEU A 91 -9.87 -1.57 2.42
CA LEU A 91 -10.48 -0.25 2.59
C LEU A 91 -11.85 -0.16 1.90
N ALA A 92 -11.96 -0.63 0.65
CA ALA A 92 -13.23 -0.68 -0.08
C ALA A 92 -14.27 -1.54 0.66
N ILE A 93 -13.88 -2.72 1.17
CA ILE A 93 -14.77 -3.56 1.98
C ILE A 93 -15.25 -2.84 3.23
N PHE A 94 -14.34 -2.21 3.98
CA PHE A 94 -14.69 -1.54 5.22
C PHE A 94 -15.65 -0.37 5.01
N ILE A 95 -15.38 0.48 4.01
CA ILE A 95 -16.24 1.64 3.70
C ILE A 95 -17.60 1.16 3.18
N SER A 96 -17.62 0.22 2.22
CA SER A 96 -18.88 -0.29 1.67
C SER A 96 -19.73 -1.05 2.70
N LEU A 97 -19.11 -1.76 3.65
CA LEU A 97 -19.83 -2.35 4.78
C LEU A 97 -20.44 -1.27 5.67
N SER A 98 -19.69 -0.20 5.94
CA SER A 98 -20.17 0.95 6.73
C SER A 98 -21.37 1.63 6.04
N GLU A 99 -21.36 1.75 4.71
CA GLU A 99 -22.51 2.27 3.95
C GLU A 99 -23.77 1.40 4.15
N VAL A 100 -23.64 0.07 4.06
CA VAL A 100 -24.79 -0.83 4.25
C VAL A 100 -25.36 -0.72 5.67
N ILE A 101 -24.50 -0.61 6.67
CA ILE A 101 -24.91 -0.55 8.08
C ILE A 101 -25.49 0.82 8.44
N ILE A 102 -24.84 1.92 8.02
CA ILE A 102 -25.15 3.29 8.46
C ILE A 102 -26.13 3.98 7.52
N LEU A 103 -25.97 3.81 6.20
CA LEU A 103 -26.79 4.48 5.18
C LEU A 103 -27.91 3.59 4.65
N HIS A 104 -27.93 2.30 5.02
CA HIS A 104 -28.92 1.32 4.56
C HIS A 104 -29.00 1.24 3.02
N THR A 105 -27.85 1.40 2.36
CA THR A 105 -27.73 1.29 0.90
C THR A 105 -27.71 -0.17 0.45
N ASN A 106 -27.85 -0.39 -0.86
CA ASN A 106 -27.75 -1.72 -1.45
C ASN A 106 -26.34 -2.31 -1.21
N PRO A 107 -26.21 -3.56 -0.73
CA PRO A 107 -24.93 -4.20 -0.45
C PRO A 107 -24.10 -4.59 -1.69
N GLN A 108 -24.50 -4.19 -2.88
CA GLN A 108 -23.80 -4.50 -4.13
C GLN A 108 -22.30 -4.14 -4.08
N THR A 109 -21.93 -2.91 -3.71
CA THR A 109 -20.52 -2.49 -3.64
C THR A 109 -19.72 -3.34 -2.65
N PHE A 110 -20.35 -3.72 -1.53
CA PHE A 110 -19.75 -4.62 -0.54
C PHE A 110 -19.50 -6.01 -1.11
N PHE A 111 -20.49 -6.61 -1.76
CA PHE A 111 -20.32 -7.93 -2.37
C PHE A 111 -19.26 -7.94 -3.49
N LEU A 112 -19.21 -6.90 -4.33
CA LEU A 112 -18.15 -6.77 -5.34
C LEU A 112 -16.77 -6.62 -4.70
N SER A 113 -16.64 -5.80 -3.65
CA SER A 113 -15.38 -5.60 -2.93
C SER A 113 -14.92 -6.91 -2.26
N PHE A 114 -15.85 -7.66 -1.68
CA PHE A 114 -15.59 -8.97 -1.09
C PHE A 114 -15.18 -10.01 -2.13
N LEU A 115 -15.84 -10.06 -3.29
CA LEU A 115 -15.44 -10.93 -4.40
C LEU A 115 -14.02 -10.59 -4.87
N LEU A 116 -13.70 -9.32 -5.01
CA LEU A 116 -12.37 -8.87 -5.40
C LEU A 116 -11.31 -9.24 -4.35
N PHE A 117 -11.66 -9.27 -3.07
CA PHE A 117 -10.79 -9.80 -2.02
C PHE A 117 -10.53 -11.31 -2.14
N VAL A 118 -11.52 -12.11 -2.54
CA VAL A 118 -11.28 -13.53 -2.85
C VAL A 118 -10.29 -13.67 -4.00
N VAL A 119 -10.41 -12.84 -5.05
CA VAL A 119 -9.45 -12.80 -6.16
C VAL A 119 -8.06 -12.33 -5.70
N PHE A 120 -7.99 -11.41 -4.72
CA PHE A 120 -6.73 -10.95 -4.13
C PHE A 120 -5.93 -12.08 -3.49
N LEU A 121 -6.60 -13.00 -2.77
CA LEU A 121 -5.94 -14.18 -2.20
C LEU A 121 -5.33 -15.09 -3.30
N VAL A 122 -6.01 -15.21 -4.44
CA VAL A 122 -5.46 -15.91 -5.62
C VAL A 122 -4.26 -15.16 -6.21
N ALA A 123 -4.34 -13.82 -6.27
CA ALA A 123 -3.23 -12.99 -6.73
C ALA A 123 -2.00 -13.12 -5.81
N GLN A 124 -2.18 -13.21 -4.50
CA GLN A 124 -1.11 -13.44 -3.53
C GLN A 124 -0.38 -14.75 -3.80
N LYS A 125 -1.14 -15.84 -3.99
CA LYS A 125 -0.57 -17.14 -4.37
C LYS A 125 0.18 -17.08 -5.69
N SER A 126 -0.36 -16.36 -6.68
CA SER A 126 0.29 -16.16 -7.98
C SER A 126 1.59 -15.35 -7.85
N LEU A 127 1.62 -14.33 -6.99
CA LEU A 127 2.81 -13.52 -6.73
C LEU A 127 3.92 -14.39 -6.13
N PHE A 128 3.64 -15.11 -5.03
CA PHE A 128 4.65 -15.95 -4.37
C PHE A 128 5.15 -17.06 -5.27
N LYS A 129 4.27 -17.69 -6.05
CA LYS A 129 4.70 -18.65 -7.08
C LYS A 129 5.62 -18.01 -8.12
N THR A 130 5.35 -16.76 -8.52
CA THR A 130 6.20 -16.06 -9.50
C THR A 130 7.56 -15.74 -8.89
N ILE A 131 7.60 -15.26 -7.65
CA ILE A 131 8.86 -15.03 -6.92
C ILE A 131 9.66 -16.33 -6.83
N ALA A 132 9.05 -17.44 -6.42
CA ALA A 132 9.72 -18.74 -6.35
C ALA A 132 10.33 -19.17 -7.69
N ILE A 133 9.64 -18.95 -8.81
CA ILE A 133 10.15 -19.29 -10.15
C ILE A 133 11.27 -18.33 -10.59
N VAL A 134 11.04 -17.02 -10.47
CA VAL A 134 11.90 -15.99 -11.07
C VAL A 134 13.12 -15.67 -10.21
N ARG A 135 12.95 -15.68 -8.89
CA ARG A 135 14.00 -15.36 -7.91
C ARG A 135 14.61 -16.62 -7.28
N GLN A 136 14.06 -17.80 -7.56
CA GLN A 136 14.49 -19.07 -6.93
C GLN A 136 14.47 -18.98 -5.39
N PHE A 137 13.50 -18.24 -4.85
CA PHE A 137 13.35 -17.99 -3.43
C PHE A 137 11.90 -18.25 -3.02
N ASP A 138 11.70 -19.15 -2.05
CA ASP A 138 10.37 -19.47 -1.55
C ASP A 138 10.03 -18.57 -0.36
N LEU A 139 9.04 -17.69 -0.54
CA LEU A 139 8.54 -16.83 0.51
C LEU A 139 7.36 -17.50 1.21
N GLU A 140 7.43 -17.56 2.54
CA GLU A 140 6.34 -18.10 3.34
C GLU A 140 5.07 -17.24 3.21
N PHE A 141 3.91 -17.90 3.29
CA PHE A 141 2.63 -17.21 3.14
C PHE A 141 2.43 -16.08 4.17
N PHE A 142 2.97 -16.28 5.39
CA PHE A 142 2.99 -15.31 6.49
C PHE A 142 4.42 -14.86 6.80
N SER A 143 5.13 -14.39 5.77
CA SER A 143 6.52 -13.93 5.88
C SER A 143 6.72 -12.90 7.00
N THR A 144 7.70 -13.15 7.86
CA THR A 144 8.14 -12.20 8.88
C THR A 144 9.08 -11.14 8.27
N PRO A 145 9.34 -10.02 8.97
CA PRO A 145 10.36 -9.05 8.51
C PRO A 145 11.73 -9.68 8.26
N LYS A 146 12.07 -10.75 8.99
CA LYS A 146 13.33 -11.48 8.79
C LYS A 146 13.33 -12.26 7.48
N ASP A 147 12.22 -12.87 7.11
CA ASP A 147 12.10 -13.66 5.87
C ASP A 147 12.14 -12.75 4.65
N VAL A 148 11.46 -11.60 4.72
CA VAL A 148 11.54 -10.56 3.69
C VAL A 148 12.95 -9.98 3.59
N LEU A 149 13.65 -9.80 4.72
CA LEU A 149 15.04 -9.37 4.69
C LEU A 149 15.97 -10.43 4.06
N ASN A 150 15.75 -11.71 4.33
CA ASN A 150 16.49 -12.79 3.68
C ASN A 150 16.25 -12.81 2.16
N TYR A 151 15.02 -12.56 1.73
CA TYR A 151 14.67 -12.40 0.32
C TYR A 151 15.39 -11.21 -0.33
N ILE A 152 15.42 -10.04 0.32
CA ILE A 152 16.17 -8.88 -0.20
C ILE A 152 17.68 -9.17 -0.22
N ASN A 153 18.19 -9.93 0.75
CA ASN A 153 19.60 -10.31 0.80
C ASN A 153 20.01 -11.34 -0.28
N SER A 154 19.06 -12.01 -0.94
CA SER A 154 19.38 -12.89 -2.08
C SER A 154 19.55 -12.15 -3.40
N TYR A 155 19.25 -10.84 -3.43
CA TYR A 155 19.44 -10.00 -4.60
C TYR A 155 20.92 -9.80 -4.89
N ASP A 156 21.24 -9.40 -6.12
CA ASP A 156 22.59 -8.93 -6.43
C ASP A 156 22.92 -7.66 -5.63
N GLU A 157 24.21 -7.34 -5.51
CA GLU A 157 24.68 -6.24 -4.69
C GLU A 157 24.11 -4.89 -5.13
N GLY A 158 24.00 -4.66 -6.45
CA GLY A 158 23.52 -3.41 -7.01
C GLY A 158 22.02 -3.21 -6.77
N GLU A 159 21.23 -4.25 -7.00
CA GLU A 159 19.79 -4.26 -6.75
C GLU A 159 19.50 -4.10 -5.25
N ARG A 160 20.24 -4.81 -4.40
CA ARG A 160 20.11 -4.69 -2.94
C ARG A 160 20.43 -3.28 -2.47
N GLN A 161 21.53 -2.68 -2.95
CA GLN A 161 21.89 -1.31 -2.60
C GLN A 161 20.80 -0.32 -3.03
N ALA A 162 20.29 -0.44 -4.27
CA ALA A 162 19.21 0.40 -4.77
C ALA A 162 17.93 0.25 -3.91
N ASN A 163 17.59 -0.98 -3.52
CA ASN A 163 16.43 -1.26 -2.67
C ASN A 163 16.57 -0.61 -1.27
N LEU A 164 17.73 -0.76 -0.64
CA LEU A 164 18.01 -0.18 0.67
C LEU A 164 18.02 1.35 0.63
N GLU A 165 18.64 1.95 -0.39
CA GLU A 165 18.64 3.39 -0.57
C GLU A 165 17.23 3.93 -0.75
N GLN A 166 16.43 3.30 -1.62
CA GLN A 166 15.06 3.73 -1.88
C GLN A 166 14.17 3.55 -0.65
N SER A 167 14.33 2.45 0.08
CA SER A 167 13.61 2.18 1.33
C SER A 167 13.97 3.20 2.42
N PHE A 168 15.24 3.59 2.54
CA PHE A 168 15.65 4.68 3.41
C PHE A 168 15.01 6.01 3.00
N ARG A 169 15.02 6.36 1.71
CA ARG A 169 14.39 7.59 1.19
C ARG A 169 12.89 7.63 1.52
N ILE A 170 12.17 6.53 1.32
CA ILE A 170 10.75 6.41 1.64
C ILE A 170 10.52 6.58 3.15
N LEU A 171 11.29 5.87 3.99
CA LEU A 171 11.18 5.97 5.45
C LEU A 171 11.44 7.40 5.94
N PHE A 172 12.49 8.04 5.43
CA PHE A 172 12.83 9.42 5.77
C PHE A 172 11.72 10.38 5.33
N GLN A 173 11.20 10.23 4.11
CA GLN A 173 10.11 11.07 3.62
C GLN A 173 8.83 10.89 4.44
N LEU A 174 8.49 9.65 4.77
CA LEU A 174 7.34 9.32 5.61
C LEU A 174 7.47 10.01 6.98
N HIS A 175 8.63 9.85 7.62
CA HIS A 175 8.87 10.36 8.96
C HIS A 175 8.95 11.89 9.02
N GLN A 176 9.71 12.51 8.11
CA GLN A 176 10.04 13.93 8.19
C GLN A 176 9.05 14.85 7.47
N TYR A 177 8.31 14.36 6.48
CA TYR A 177 7.39 15.18 5.69
C TYR A 177 5.95 14.69 5.75
N VAL A 178 5.70 13.41 5.49
CA VAL A 178 4.33 12.90 5.38
C VAL A 178 3.62 12.90 6.73
N LEU A 179 4.21 12.35 7.80
CA LEU A 179 3.57 12.34 9.11
C LEU A 179 3.31 13.78 9.63
N PRO A 180 4.26 14.73 9.58
CA PRO A 180 4.00 16.14 9.86
C PRO A 180 2.85 16.75 9.03
N ALA A 181 2.84 16.52 7.73
CA ALA A 181 1.78 17.01 6.84
C ALA A 181 0.41 16.40 7.20
N LEU A 182 0.36 15.14 7.63
CA LEU A 182 -0.88 14.49 8.08
C LEU A 182 -1.49 15.17 9.30
N TYR A 183 -0.70 15.69 10.25
CA TYR A 183 -1.26 16.47 11.35
C TYR A 183 -2.00 17.71 10.83
N ILE A 184 -1.38 18.45 9.91
CA ILE A 184 -2.00 19.65 9.30
C ILE A 184 -3.26 19.25 8.53
N PHE A 185 -3.20 18.16 7.77
CA PHE A 185 -4.33 17.64 7.02
C PHE A 185 -5.52 17.25 7.91
N LEU A 186 -5.27 16.56 9.03
CA LEU A 186 -6.32 16.19 9.99
C LEU A 186 -6.93 17.42 10.67
N ILE A 187 -6.16 18.49 10.91
CA ILE A 187 -6.69 19.76 11.41
C ILE A 187 -7.68 20.36 10.40
N ILE A 188 -7.30 20.37 9.11
CA ILE A 188 -8.17 20.87 8.04
C ILE A 188 -9.46 20.05 7.94
N LEU A 189 -9.36 18.71 7.96
CA LEU A 189 -10.54 17.85 7.93
C LEU A 189 -11.43 18.03 9.16
N SER A 190 -10.85 18.23 10.34
CA SER A 190 -11.61 18.51 11.57
C SER A 190 -12.43 19.80 11.42
N PHE A 191 -11.89 20.81 10.73
CA PHE A 191 -12.64 22.04 10.44
C PHE A 191 -13.75 21.83 9.41
N LEU A 192 -13.48 21.11 8.32
CA LEU A 192 -14.45 20.88 7.24
C LEU A 192 -15.63 20.00 7.67
N THR A 193 -15.40 19.06 8.59
CA THR A 193 -16.42 18.13 9.09
C THR A 193 -17.10 18.62 10.37
N GLY A 194 -16.49 19.57 11.09
CA GLY A 194 -16.97 20.03 12.40
C GLY A 194 -16.73 19.03 13.54
N GLU A 195 -16.01 17.93 13.27
CA GLU A 195 -15.71 16.83 14.19
C GLU A 195 -14.24 16.84 14.61
N ILE A 196 -13.96 16.58 15.89
CA ILE A 196 -12.58 16.52 16.39
C ILE A 196 -12.01 15.13 16.11
N GLN A 197 -11.02 15.03 15.23
CA GLN A 197 -10.39 13.78 14.82
C GLN A 197 -9.35 13.26 15.83
N LEU A 198 -9.68 13.26 17.13
CA LEU A 198 -8.74 12.97 18.23
C LEU A 198 -8.04 11.61 18.08
N LEU A 199 -8.79 10.55 17.75
CA LEU A 199 -8.23 9.21 17.55
C LEU A 199 -7.23 9.17 16.40
N ALA A 200 -7.50 9.88 15.31
CA ALA A 200 -6.58 9.96 14.18
C ALA A 200 -5.27 10.67 14.56
N PHE A 201 -5.36 11.77 15.32
CA PHE A 201 -4.17 12.45 15.85
C PHE A 201 -3.32 11.55 16.74
N LEU A 202 -3.96 10.82 17.66
CA LEU A 202 -3.26 9.87 18.54
C LEU A 202 -2.57 8.76 17.73
N LEU A 203 -3.22 8.25 16.69
CA LEU A 203 -2.64 7.22 15.83
C LEU A 203 -1.41 7.74 15.07
N VAL A 204 -1.51 8.91 14.44
CA VAL A 204 -0.36 9.55 13.75
C VAL A 204 0.78 9.81 14.75
N GLY A 205 0.45 10.29 15.96
CA GLY A 205 1.36 10.43 17.10
C GLY A 205 2.09 9.15 17.45
N ALA A 206 1.34 8.07 17.66
CA ALA A 206 1.88 6.77 18.02
C ALA A 206 2.84 6.23 16.95
N ILE A 207 2.49 6.36 15.66
CA ILE A 207 3.36 5.94 14.55
C ILE A 207 4.65 6.77 14.55
N HIS A 208 4.54 8.08 14.72
CA HIS A 208 5.69 8.98 14.72
C HIS A 208 6.65 8.65 15.87
N VAL A 209 6.14 8.39 17.07
CA VAL A 209 6.93 7.95 18.22
C VAL A 209 7.54 6.57 17.99
N TYR A 210 6.76 5.63 17.46
CA TYR A 210 7.21 4.26 17.19
C TYR A 210 8.46 4.25 16.29
N ILE A 211 8.46 5.00 15.19
CA ILE A 211 9.62 5.07 14.28
C ILE A 211 10.89 5.51 15.03
N ASN A 212 10.80 6.52 15.88
CA ASN A 212 11.94 7.01 16.67
C ASN A 212 12.44 5.97 17.68
N VAL A 213 11.52 5.31 18.39
CA VAL A 213 11.87 4.28 19.36
C VAL A 213 12.55 3.08 18.69
N MET A 214 12.06 2.69 17.50
CA MET A 214 12.61 1.55 16.76
C MET A 214 14.00 1.81 16.15
N GLN A 215 14.47 3.06 16.12
CA GLN A 215 15.85 3.37 15.73
C GLN A 215 16.87 3.14 16.86
N LEU A 216 16.43 3.11 18.13
CA LEU A 216 17.32 2.95 19.29
C LEU A 216 18.20 1.69 19.28
N PRO A 217 17.71 0.49 18.88
CA PRO A 217 18.55 -0.70 18.83
C PRO A 217 19.74 -0.58 17.87
N MET A 218 19.60 0.19 16.78
CA MET A 218 20.71 0.43 15.84
C MET A 218 21.84 1.19 16.54
N VAL A 219 21.51 2.29 17.22
CA VAL A 219 22.48 3.12 17.96
C VAL A 219 23.21 2.28 19.02
N LYS A 220 22.45 1.51 19.81
CA LYS A 220 23.01 0.63 20.86
C LYS A 220 23.94 -0.45 20.33
N ARG A 221 23.65 -1.02 19.14
CA ARG A 221 24.47 -2.08 18.55
C ARG A 221 25.77 -1.55 17.94
N TYR A 222 25.72 -0.36 17.33
CA TYR A 222 26.84 0.18 16.58
C TYR A 222 27.80 1.00 17.45
N PHE A 223 27.28 1.82 18.38
CA PHE A 223 28.07 2.74 19.20
C PHE A 223 28.20 2.26 20.66
N LYS A 224 28.74 1.06 20.86
CA LYS A 224 28.94 0.47 22.20
C LYS A 224 29.51 1.44 23.23
#